data_AF-I3E6U8-F1
#
_entry.id   AF-I3E6U8-F1
#
_cell.length_a   1.000
_cell.length_b   1.000
_cell.length_c   1.000
_cell.angle_alpha   90.00
_cell.angle_beta   90.00
_cell.angle_gamma   90.00
#
_symmetry.space_group_name_H-M   'P 1'
#
loop_
_entity.id
_entity.type
_entity.pdbx_description
1 polymer ?
#
loop_
_entity_poly.entity_id
_entity_poly.type
_entity_poly.pdbx_seq_one_letter_code
_entity_poly.pdbx_strand_id
1 'polypeptide(L)'
;MLTASIAYQIQSHLHEIFSTISGVATENGWKIQLKGNNYLYVIHEINEQKIVFSFSKNLSFEEYQQIHHIIISLQQHIKGTIDVSNSLLGYLPDGRGAYIITNWNKWSHFILTAKLKSLEGHKVIVYNGKGKELGNGLLLDYKLDKSPCVYECTLITTFGEQIFHGEYLVIEPTNKW
;
A
#
# COMPACT_ATOMS: atom_id res chain seq x y z
N MET A 1 2.64 15.07 -9.84
CA MET A 1 1.36 14.40 -9.53
C MET A 1 1.24 13.14 -10.37
N LEU A 2 0.64 12.08 -9.84
CA LEU A 2 0.28 10.85 -10.55
C LEU A 2 -1.23 10.75 -10.62
N THR A 3 -1.74 10.09 -11.66
CA THR A 3 -3.18 9.85 -11.80
C THR A 3 -3.51 8.44 -12.24
N ALA A 4 -4.65 7.96 -11.77
CA ALA A 4 -5.31 6.76 -12.25
C ALA A 4 -6.80 7.07 -12.43
N SER A 5 -7.51 6.32 -13.26
CA SER A 5 -8.95 6.51 -13.42
C SER A 5 -9.68 5.21 -13.61
N ILE A 6 -10.98 5.21 -13.27
CA ILE A 6 -11.89 4.11 -13.56
C ILE A 6 -13.06 4.67 -14.37
N ALA A 7 -13.26 4.14 -15.57
CA ALA A 7 -14.45 4.38 -16.37
C ALA A 7 -15.51 3.32 -16.07
N TYR A 8 -16.76 3.72 -15.90
CA TYR A 8 -17.88 2.83 -15.57
C TYR A 8 -19.05 3.03 -16.54
N GLN A 9 -19.91 2.02 -16.72
CA GLN A 9 -21.01 2.06 -17.71
C GLN A 9 -22.41 2.25 -17.09
N ILE A 10 -22.58 1.91 -15.81
CA ILE A 10 -23.86 2.01 -15.11
C ILE A 10 -23.68 2.97 -13.95
N GLN A 11 -24.65 3.85 -13.73
CA GLN A 11 -24.67 4.82 -12.64
C GLN A 11 -24.60 4.08 -11.30
N SER A 12 -23.38 3.88 -10.80
CA SER A 12 -23.12 3.24 -9.51
C SER A 12 -23.42 4.21 -8.38
N HIS A 13 -23.97 3.72 -7.26
CA HIS A 13 -24.21 4.49 -6.03
C HIS A 13 -22.88 4.85 -5.34
N LEU A 14 -22.07 5.70 -5.98
CA LEU A 14 -20.72 6.06 -5.55
C LEU A 14 -20.72 6.70 -4.16
N HIS A 15 -21.78 7.42 -3.82
CA HIS A 15 -21.93 8.09 -2.53
C HIS A 15 -21.89 7.11 -1.34
N GLU A 16 -22.37 5.88 -1.49
CA GLU A 16 -22.34 4.85 -0.42
C GLU A 16 -20.94 4.25 -0.22
N ILE A 17 -20.15 4.22 -1.29
CA ILE A 17 -18.78 3.69 -1.23
C ILE A 17 -17.88 4.68 -0.50
N PHE A 18 -17.95 5.96 -0.85
CA PHE A 18 -17.07 6.96 -0.25
C PHE A 18 -17.46 7.35 1.18
N SER A 19 -18.72 7.16 1.59
CA SER A 19 -19.07 7.24 3.02
C SER A 19 -18.40 6.14 3.85
N THR A 20 -18.03 5.02 3.21
CA THR A 20 -17.32 3.91 3.85
C THR A 20 -15.81 4.16 3.92
N ILE A 21 -15.23 4.96 3.01
CA ILE A 21 -13.77 5.17 2.89
C ILE A 21 -13.36 6.50 3.54
N SER A 22 -13.60 6.69 4.86
CA SER A 22 -13.11 7.80 5.73
C SER A 22 -12.75 9.14 5.05
N GLY A 23 -13.51 9.56 4.04
CA GLY A 23 -13.13 10.58 3.08
C GLY A 23 -13.97 11.81 3.31
N VAL A 24 -13.34 12.98 3.29
CA VAL A 24 -14.06 14.25 3.39
C VAL A 24 -14.60 14.60 2.02
N ALA A 25 -15.91 14.76 1.90
CA ALA A 25 -16.54 15.20 0.67
C ALA A 25 -16.04 16.61 0.28
N THR A 26 -15.80 16.80 -1.01
CA THR A 26 -15.45 18.09 -1.63
C THR A 26 -16.53 18.48 -2.64
N GLU A 27 -16.43 19.65 -3.26
CA GLU A 27 -17.41 20.13 -4.25
C GLU A 27 -17.66 19.15 -5.40
N ASN A 28 -16.65 18.36 -5.79
CA ASN A 28 -16.68 17.46 -6.94
C ASN A 28 -16.16 16.04 -6.66
N GLY A 29 -16.08 15.63 -5.39
CA GLY A 29 -15.60 14.30 -5.03
C GLY A 29 -15.19 14.16 -3.57
N TRP A 30 -14.02 13.58 -3.31
CA TRP A 30 -13.55 13.23 -1.98
C TRP A 30 -12.06 13.46 -1.80
N LYS A 31 -11.68 13.82 -0.56
CA LYS A 31 -10.30 13.90 -0.10
C LYS A 31 -10.09 12.87 1.01
N ILE A 32 -9.17 11.95 0.79
CA ILE A 32 -8.87 10.84 1.71
C ILE A 32 -7.48 11.07 2.30
N GLN A 33 -7.37 11.09 3.62
CA GLN A 33 -6.08 11.16 4.32
C GLN A 33 -5.39 9.79 4.28
N LEU A 34 -4.13 9.78 3.86
CA LEU A 34 -3.30 8.58 3.86
C LEU A 34 -2.66 8.40 5.25
N LYS A 35 -2.02 7.25 5.50
CA LYS A 35 -1.34 6.99 6.80
C LYS A 35 -0.31 8.06 7.22
N GLY A 36 0.16 8.91 6.30
CA GLY A 36 0.99 10.07 6.59
C GLY A 36 0.24 11.41 6.57
N ASN A 37 0.93 12.47 6.14
CA ASN A 37 0.37 13.81 5.95
C ASN A 37 -0.03 14.09 4.49
N ASN A 38 -0.04 13.06 3.65
CA ASN A 38 -0.44 13.15 2.26
C ASN A 38 -1.92 12.81 2.07
N TYR A 39 -2.44 13.19 0.90
CA TYR A 39 -3.84 12.99 0.54
C TYR A 39 -3.97 12.30 -0.82
N LEU A 40 -5.00 11.47 -0.91
CA LEU A 40 -5.55 10.99 -2.17
C LEU A 40 -6.78 11.86 -2.49
N TYR A 41 -6.79 12.46 -3.67
CA TYR A 41 -7.93 13.20 -4.19
C TYR A 41 -8.68 12.32 -5.17
N VAL A 42 -10.00 12.26 -5.02
CA VAL A 42 -10.89 11.49 -5.87
C VAL A 42 -11.92 12.45 -6.46
N ILE A 43 -11.99 12.52 -7.78
CA ILE A 43 -12.94 13.39 -8.50
C ILE A 43 -13.91 12.49 -9.25
N HIS A 44 -15.20 12.82 -9.17
CA HIS A 44 -16.25 12.12 -9.90
C HIS A 44 -16.68 12.95 -11.11
N GLU A 45 -16.18 12.58 -12.29
CA GLU A 45 -16.53 13.18 -13.57
C GLU A 45 -17.80 12.53 -14.10
N ILE A 46 -18.96 12.94 -13.56
CA ILE A 46 -20.28 12.36 -13.87
C ILE A 46 -20.54 12.32 -15.39
N ASN A 47 -20.21 13.40 -16.09
CA ASN A 47 -20.46 13.55 -17.54
C ASN A 47 -19.61 12.59 -18.38
N GLU A 48 -18.42 12.22 -17.89
CA GLU A 48 -17.51 11.27 -18.56
C GLU A 48 -17.68 9.84 -18.03
N GLN A 49 -18.60 9.64 -17.08
CA GLN A 49 -18.78 8.38 -16.35
C GLN A 49 -17.46 7.83 -15.81
N LYS A 50 -16.68 8.71 -15.19
CA LYS A 50 -15.30 8.45 -14.81
C LYS A 50 -15.00 8.91 -13.40
N ILE A 51 -14.13 8.16 -12.73
CA ILE A 51 -13.58 8.51 -11.41
C ILE A 51 -12.09 8.70 -11.58
N VAL A 52 -11.57 9.85 -11.18
CA VAL A 52 -10.16 10.21 -11.30
C VAL A 52 -9.52 10.26 -9.92
N PHE A 53 -8.45 9.51 -9.75
CA PHE A 53 -7.61 9.48 -8.56
C PHE A 53 -6.36 10.30 -8.83
N SER A 54 -6.05 11.25 -7.95
CA SER A 54 -4.86 12.10 -8.02
C SER A 54 -4.08 12.02 -6.72
N PHE A 55 -2.78 11.76 -6.82
CA PHE A 55 -1.91 11.58 -5.66
C PHE A 55 -0.45 12.01 -5.93
N SER A 56 0.32 12.17 -4.85
CA SER A 56 1.72 12.63 -4.94
C SER A 56 2.64 11.56 -5.56
N LYS A 57 3.74 12.02 -6.18
CA LYS A 57 4.85 11.16 -6.62
C LYS A 57 5.79 10.77 -5.47
N ASN A 58 5.69 11.48 -4.35
CA ASN A 58 6.57 11.32 -3.19
C ASN A 58 5.73 10.79 -2.03
N LEU A 59 5.31 9.53 -2.12
CA LEU A 59 4.57 8.84 -1.08
C LEU A 59 5.40 7.68 -0.51
N SER A 60 5.11 7.31 0.73
CA SER A 60 5.67 6.09 1.31
C SER A 60 5.10 4.84 0.61
N PHE A 61 5.78 3.71 0.78
CA PHE A 61 5.29 2.44 0.25
C PHE A 61 3.92 2.07 0.82
N GLU A 62 3.71 2.31 2.10
CA GLU A 62 2.46 2.06 2.82
C GLU A 62 1.32 2.97 2.31
N GLU A 63 1.64 4.22 1.96
CA GLU A 63 0.69 5.14 1.33
C GLU A 63 0.30 4.67 -0.09
N TYR A 64 1.26 4.18 -0.89
CA TYR A 64 0.94 3.56 -2.18
C TYR A 64 0.10 2.29 -2.02
N GLN A 65 0.39 1.45 -1.03
CA GLN A 65 -0.41 0.25 -0.73
C GLN A 65 -1.86 0.64 -0.41
N GLN A 66 -2.06 1.69 0.39
CA GLN A 66 -3.40 2.19 0.71
C GLN A 66 -4.14 2.64 -0.55
N ILE A 67 -3.49 3.42 -1.43
CA ILE A 67 -4.09 3.88 -2.70
C ILE A 67 -4.44 2.70 -3.61
N HIS A 68 -3.52 1.74 -3.77
CA HIS A 68 -3.74 0.54 -4.57
C HIS A 68 -5.00 -0.21 -4.12
N HIS A 69 -5.13 -0.46 -2.82
CA HIS A 69 -6.30 -1.14 -2.26
C HIS A 69 -7.59 -0.35 -2.51
N ILE A 70 -7.59 0.97 -2.29
CA ILE A 70 -8.76 1.83 -2.54
C ILE A 70 -9.20 1.71 -4.01
N ILE A 71 -8.27 1.82 -4.96
CA ILE A 71 -8.59 1.77 -6.39
C ILE A 71 -9.13 0.38 -6.79
N ILE A 72 -8.50 -0.71 -6.34
CA ILE A 72 -8.97 -2.08 -6.63
C ILE A 72 -10.35 -2.33 -6.03
N SER A 73 -10.57 -1.97 -4.76
CA SER A 73 -11.86 -2.14 -4.10
C SER A 73 -12.95 -1.35 -4.82
N LEU A 74 -12.66 -0.11 -5.23
CA LEU A 74 -13.62 0.68 -6.00
C LEU A 74 -13.89 0.04 -7.36
N GLN A 75 -12.86 -0.40 -8.08
CA GLN A 75 -13.02 -1.04 -9.39
C GLN A 75 -13.86 -2.31 -9.31
N GLN A 76 -13.65 -3.15 -8.31
CA GLN A 76 -14.44 -4.36 -8.10
C GLN A 76 -15.91 -4.04 -7.84
N HIS A 77 -16.18 -2.98 -7.10
CA HIS A 77 -17.54 -2.56 -6.78
C HIS A 77 -18.27 -2.00 -8.01
N ILE A 78 -17.63 -1.10 -8.76
CA ILE A 78 -18.26 -0.44 -9.92
C ILE A 78 -18.11 -1.22 -11.22
N LYS A 79 -17.37 -2.33 -11.20
CA LYS A 79 -17.03 -3.18 -12.35
C LYS A 79 -16.50 -2.36 -13.54
N GLY A 80 -15.71 -1.34 -13.24
CA GLY A 80 -15.19 -0.40 -14.23
C GLY A 80 -13.88 -0.85 -14.86
N THR A 81 -13.49 -0.14 -15.92
CA THR A 81 -12.19 -0.32 -16.59
C THR A 81 -11.18 0.67 -16.03
N ILE A 82 -10.02 0.18 -15.60
CA ILE A 82 -8.94 1.01 -15.04
C ILE A 82 -8.02 1.53 -16.15
N ASP A 83 -7.70 2.82 -16.10
CA ASP A 83 -6.56 3.42 -16.78
C ASP A 83 -5.54 3.91 -15.74
N VAL A 84 -4.30 3.44 -15.89
CA VAL A 84 -3.16 3.72 -15.00
C VAL A 84 -1.95 4.28 -15.73
N SER A 85 -2.10 4.66 -16.99
CA SER A 85 -1.02 5.18 -17.85
C SER A 85 -0.18 6.30 -17.19
N ASN A 86 -0.81 7.13 -16.35
CA ASN A 86 -0.20 8.26 -15.66
C ASN A 86 0.20 7.97 -14.19
N SER A 87 0.32 6.70 -13.82
CA SER A 87 0.64 6.27 -12.44
C SER A 87 1.93 5.46 -12.32
N LEU A 88 2.91 5.70 -13.21
CA LEU A 88 4.20 5.02 -13.17
C LEU A 88 4.91 5.29 -11.83
N LEU A 89 5.10 4.22 -11.06
CA LEU A 89 5.78 4.23 -9.76
C LEU A 89 7.27 3.93 -9.90
N GLY A 90 7.63 3.13 -10.90
CA GLY A 90 9.01 2.72 -11.15
C GLY A 90 9.10 1.62 -12.18
N TYR A 91 10.17 0.84 -12.13
CA TYR A 91 10.42 -0.25 -13.06
C TYR A 91 10.75 -1.54 -12.29
N LEU A 92 10.37 -2.67 -12.88
CA LEU A 92 10.81 -3.99 -12.45
C LEU A 92 12.28 -4.23 -12.87
N PRO A 93 12.96 -5.25 -12.31
CA PRO A 93 14.33 -5.60 -12.70
C PRO A 93 14.51 -5.93 -14.19
N ASP A 94 13.43 -6.34 -14.87
CA ASP A 94 13.40 -6.62 -16.31
C ASP A 94 13.07 -5.40 -17.18
N GLY A 95 13.02 -4.19 -16.59
CA GLY A 95 12.78 -2.93 -17.29
C GLY A 95 11.32 -2.62 -17.59
N ARG A 96 10.37 -3.49 -17.24
CA ARG A 96 8.93 -3.19 -17.41
C ARG A 96 8.45 -2.18 -16.38
N GLY A 97 7.61 -1.23 -16.81
CA GLY A 97 7.00 -0.25 -15.92
C GLY A 97 6.08 -0.88 -14.88
N ALA A 98 6.18 -0.39 -13.65
CA ALA A 98 5.30 -0.69 -12.54
C ALA A 98 4.41 0.51 -12.25
N TYR A 99 3.11 0.29 -12.28
CA TYR A 99 2.08 1.31 -12.09
C TYR A 99 1.28 1.00 -10.82
N ILE A 100 0.42 1.92 -10.39
CA ILE A 100 -0.35 1.74 -9.15
C ILE A 100 -1.22 0.47 -9.16
N ILE A 101 -1.63 -0.03 -10.34
CA ILE A 101 -2.31 -1.32 -10.50
C ILE A 101 -1.47 -2.31 -11.31
N THR A 102 -1.01 -1.93 -12.50
CA THR A 102 -0.27 -2.83 -13.40
C THR A 102 1.10 -3.17 -12.82
N ASN A 103 1.43 -4.48 -12.77
CA ASN A 103 2.65 -5.01 -12.17
C ASN A 103 2.83 -4.73 -10.66
N TRP A 104 1.77 -4.32 -9.97
CA TRP A 104 1.80 -3.97 -8.55
C TRP A 104 2.43 -5.05 -7.66
N ASN A 105 1.98 -6.30 -7.74
CA ASN A 105 2.48 -7.38 -6.86
C ASN A 105 3.98 -7.61 -7.02
N LYS A 106 4.49 -7.56 -8.26
CA LYS A 106 5.92 -7.75 -8.53
C LYS A 106 6.75 -6.59 -7.97
N TRP A 107 6.26 -5.37 -8.19
CA TRP A 107 6.94 -4.16 -7.72
C TRP A 107 6.91 -4.03 -6.21
N SER A 108 5.75 -4.25 -5.58
CA SER A 108 5.60 -4.20 -4.13
C SER A 108 6.42 -5.27 -3.42
N HIS A 109 6.51 -6.49 -3.98
CA HIS A 109 7.39 -7.53 -3.46
C HIS A 109 8.87 -7.13 -3.59
N PHE A 110 9.28 -6.54 -4.72
CA PHE A 110 10.63 -6.04 -4.91
C PHE A 110 10.99 -4.93 -3.90
N ILE A 111 10.13 -3.92 -3.73
CA ILE A 111 10.34 -2.82 -2.77
C ILE A 111 10.40 -3.35 -1.34
N LEU A 112 9.48 -4.23 -0.95
CA LEU A 112 9.46 -4.80 0.40
C LEU A 112 10.71 -5.65 0.67
N THR A 113 11.13 -6.47 -0.29
CA THR A 113 12.36 -7.27 -0.18
C THR A 113 13.58 -6.38 0.00
N ALA A 114 13.70 -5.31 -0.80
CA ALA A 114 14.80 -4.35 -0.67
C ALA A 114 14.79 -3.64 0.70
N LYS A 115 13.61 -3.24 1.19
CA LYS A 115 13.42 -2.67 2.54
C LYS A 115 13.91 -3.64 3.61
N LEU A 116 13.44 -4.89 3.60
CA LEU A 116 13.78 -5.87 4.62
C LEU A 116 15.26 -6.27 4.56
N LYS A 117 15.82 -6.44 3.35
CA LYS A 117 17.24 -6.71 3.18
C LYS A 117 18.13 -5.58 3.72
N SER A 118 17.68 -4.33 3.63
CA SER A 118 18.39 -3.20 4.27
C SER A 118 18.31 -3.20 5.80
N LEU A 119 17.32 -3.90 6.37
CA LEU A 119 17.14 -4.05 7.81
C LEU A 119 17.84 -5.29 8.39
N GLU A 120 18.25 -6.25 7.55
CA GLU A 120 19.06 -7.40 8.00
C GLU A 120 20.31 -6.90 8.75
N GLY A 121 20.60 -7.51 9.90
CA GLY A 121 21.68 -7.11 10.80
C GLY A 121 21.43 -5.84 11.60
N HIS A 122 20.28 -5.18 11.43
CA HIS A 122 19.91 -3.96 12.16
C HIS A 122 18.85 -4.25 13.22
N LYS A 123 18.75 -3.35 14.19
CA LYS A 123 17.72 -3.44 15.24
C LYS A 123 16.37 -3.06 14.68
N VAL A 124 15.39 -3.89 15.00
CA VAL A 124 14.01 -3.71 14.58
C VAL A 124 13.04 -3.99 15.72
N ILE A 125 11.83 -3.45 15.59
CA ILE A 125 10.66 -3.87 16.34
C ILE A 125 9.73 -4.60 15.36
N VAL A 126 9.15 -5.70 15.83
CA VAL A 126 8.16 -6.49 15.09
C VAL A 126 6.79 -6.22 15.69
N TYR A 127 5.86 -5.78 14.86
CA TYR A 127 4.46 -5.58 15.21
C TYR A 127 3.58 -6.59 14.46
N ASN A 128 2.43 -6.92 15.03
CA ASN A 128 1.36 -7.56 14.26
C ASN A 128 0.59 -6.55 13.40
N GLY A 129 -0.30 -7.04 12.53
CA GLY A 129 -1.14 -6.17 11.69
C GLY A 129 -2.14 -5.27 12.42
N LYS A 130 -2.28 -5.40 13.74
CA LYS A 130 -3.07 -4.49 14.59
C LYS A 130 -2.20 -3.43 15.28
N GLY A 131 -0.89 -3.37 14.98
CA GLY A 131 0.06 -2.43 15.59
C GLY A 131 0.51 -2.82 17.00
N LYS A 132 0.20 -4.03 17.47
CA LYS A 132 0.71 -4.52 18.76
C LYS A 132 2.14 -5.00 18.58
N GLU A 133 3.05 -4.49 19.40
CA GLU A 133 4.44 -4.98 19.48
C GLU A 133 4.46 -6.44 19.92
N LEU A 134 5.20 -7.26 19.17
CA LEU A 134 5.44 -8.67 19.44
C LEU A 134 6.82 -8.89 20.06
N GLY A 135 7.81 -8.09 19.64
CA GLY A 135 9.18 -8.16 20.16
C GLY A 135 10.13 -7.23 19.43
N ASN A 136 11.38 -7.18 19.88
CA ASN A 136 12.45 -6.38 19.29
C ASN A 136 13.80 -7.10 19.39
N GLY A 137 14.73 -6.77 18.48
CA GLY A 137 16.03 -7.43 18.37
C GLY A 137 16.72 -7.12 17.04
N LEU A 138 17.84 -7.80 16.76
CA LEU A 138 18.51 -7.71 15.46
C LEU A 138 17.82 -8.62 14.45
N LEU A 139 17.43 -8.09 13.29
CA LEU A 139 16.81 -8.89 12.24
C LEU A 139 17.86 -9.83 11.61
N LEU A 140 17.63 -11.14 11.71
CA LEU A 140 18.50 -12.15 11.12
C LEU A 140 17.96 -12.67 9.78
N ASP A 141 16.66 -12.98 9.73
CA ASP A 141 16.01 -13.57 8.55
C ASP A 141 14.51 -13.23 8.51
N TYR A 142 13.87 -13.38 7.35
CA TYR A 142 12.44 -13.16 7.15
C TYR A 142 11.89 -14.01 6.01
N LYS A 143 10.58 -14.30 6.06
CA LYS A 143 9.85 -14.95 4.97
C LYS A 143 8.67 -14.11 4.52
N LEU A 144 8.55 -14.00 3.19
CA LEU A 144 7.49 -13.28 2.50
C LEU A 144 6.49 -14.25 1.89
N ASP A 145 5.21 -13.89 1.96
CA ASP A 145 4.16 -14.59 1.21
C ASP A 145 4.14 -14.15 -0.27
N LYS A 146 3.27 -14.77 -1.08
CA LYS A 146 2.97 -14.38 -2.46
C LYS A 146 2.38 -12.97 -2.55
N SER A 147 1.62 -12.58 -1.54
CA SER A 147 1.27 -11.17 -1.28
C SER A 147 2.46 -10.51 -0.57
N PRO A 148 2.80 -9.23 -0.85
CA PRO A 148 3.98 -8.55 -0.27
C PRO A 148 3.79 -8.30 1.23
N CYS A 149 3.85 -9.37 2.02
CA CYS A 149 3.54 -9.44 3.43
C CYS A 149 4.57 -10.36 4.08
N VAL A 150 5.14 -9.92 5.20
CA VAL A 150 6.00 -10.78 6.04
C VAL A 150 5.09 -11.63 6.91
N TYR A 151 5.29 -12.95 6.89
CA TYR A 151 4.54 -13.86 7.77
C TYR A 151 5.42 -14.52 8.84
N GLU A 152 6.74 -14.42 8.67
CA GLU A 152 7.72 -14.96 9.62
C GLU A 152 8.97 -14.08 9.62
N CYS A 153 9.56 -13.89 10.80
CA CYS A 153 10.89 -13.30 10.92
C CYS A 153 11.64 -13.84 12.14
N THR A 154 12.95 -13.82 12.04
CA THR A 154 13.87 -14.29 13.07
C THR A 154 14.66 -13.11 13.62
N LEU A 155 14.62 -12.92 14.93
CA LEU A 155 15.39 -11.90 15.63
C LEU A 155 16.42 -12.53 16.56
N ILE A 156 17.59 -11.89 16.67
CA ILE A 156 18.50 -12.10 17.81
C ILE A 156 18.10 -11.11 18.90
N THR A 157 17.57 -11.63 20.00
CA THR A 157 17.11 -10.87 21.17
C THR A 157 18.09 -11.03 22.35
N THR A 158 17.84 -10.33 23.45
CA THR A 158 18.58 -10.52 24.71
C THR A 158 18.44 -11.93 25.31
N PHE A 159 17.39 -12.66 24.91
CA PHE A 159 17.13 -14.03 25.34
C PHE A 159 17.58 -15.08 24.31
N GLY A 160 18.35 -14.67 23.29
CA GLY A 160 18.77 -15.50 22.16
C GLY A 160 17.89 -15.34 20.93
N GLU A 161 17.95 -16.33 20.03
CA GLU A 161 17.20 -16.35 18.78
C GLU A 161 15.71 -16.60 19.04
N GLN A 162 14.85 -15.75 18.46
CA GLN A 162 13.40 -15.87 18.53
C GLN A 162 12.79 -15.76 17.14
N ILE A 163 11.82 -16.64 16.85
CA ILE A 163 11.06 -16.65 15.60
C ILE A 163 9.66 -16.13 15.90
N PHE A 164 9.23 -15.13 15.14
CA PHE A 164 7.89 -14.57 15.20
C PHE A 164 7.09 -14.99 13.98
N HIS A 165 5.87 -15.47 14.20
CA HIS A 165 4.92 -15.83 13.14
C HIS A 165 3.66 -14.96 13.21
N GLY A 166 3.07 -14.67 12.07
CA GLY A 166 1.77 -14.00 11.96
C GLY A 166 1.29 -13.91 10.52
N GLU A 167 0.02 -13.58 10.30
CA GLU A 167 -0.51 -13.40 8.93
C GLU A 167 0.06 -12.14 8.26
N TYR A 168 0.38 -11.13 9.07
CA TYR A 168 0.97 -9.86 8.63
C TYR A 168 1.83 -9.29 9.74
N LEU A 169 3.14 -9.41 9.58
CA LEU A 169 4.16 -8.82 10.45
C LEU A 169 4.66 -7.52 9.84
N VAL A 170 4.78 -6.50 10.68
CA VAL A 170 5.36 -5.21 10.32
C VAL A 170 6.70 -5.10 11.03
N ILE A 171 7.77 -4.93 10.25
CA ILE A 171 9.14 -4.78 10.77
C ILE A 171 9.58 -3.34 10.54
N GLU A 172 9.95 -2.66 11.62
CA GLU A 172 10.41 -1.26 11.58
C GLU A 172 11.75 -1.09 12.27
N PRO A 173 12.66 -0.26 11.72
CA PRO A 173 13.94 0.03 12.37
C PRO A 173 13.72 0.72 13.73
N THR A 174 14.57 0.42 14.70
CA THR A 174 14.52 1.05 16.02
C THR A 174 15.90 1.40 16.55
N ASN A 175 15.95 2.46 17.35
CA ASN A 175 17.12 2.82 18.15
C ASN A 175 17.00 2.35 19.62
N LYS A 176 15.87 1.74 19.99
CA LYS A 176 15.61 1.28 21.36
C LYS A 176 16.38 -0.02 21.68
N TRP A 177 16.65 -0.21 22.97
CA TRP A 177 17.10 -1.46 23.59
C TRP A 177 16.00 -1.95 24.53
#